data_AF-A0A9W4SXS2-F1
#
_entry.id   AF-A0A9W4SXS2-F1
#
_cell.length_a   1.000
_cell.length_b   1.000
_cell.length_c   1.000
_cell.angle_alpha   90.00
_cell.angle_beta   90.00
_cell.angle_gamma   90.00
#
_symmetry.space_group_name_H-M   'P 1'
#
loop_
_entity.id
_entity.type
_entity.pdbx_description
1 polymer ?
#
loop_
_entity_poly.entity_id
_entity_poly.type
_entity_poly.pdbx_seq_one_letter_code
_entity_poly.pdbx_strand_id
1 'polypeptide(L)'
;MIDSIIIIFCFLLVIHPISCQLIQERYDATSIIKDNILYVLGGQNDKAIPEILSLNLTTSIAIDSPPWSRSLKAPPLAFVSSGAILGGLNNNLIYVLCGLMSDPVSGVNITNEQTLLEYDIQKDEWNATAMSGAPQLNGRVKFGLLSDNKGMAYLHGGYNYYNYTYLGDTYLFDNYFNSWTALPVPIIPIIADDFAAVLLNDGRLVIIGGYENNVPTHRPISQLEILNTIDDNWSRQIVLQPKEMTDHRRYHTSTLLPNGDIVIIGGVNVVPNVVILETTKNQWRIPLVSGMEPPLLNRHCAELVENRYIFIMFGIRTDGQYSNKLFILDTTNYSWITNFTPNALSASTPKPTLSPSHTQSTVSGSIKALNISITVIIIIVALVFSIALIGSFVFCYKKRKNRLASVTTQAENYSMSKNDDSHGNNTNIIVYSNEGSHNTIDRMFRIFRRSSKS
;
A
#
# COMPACT_ATOMS: atom_id res chain seq x y z
N MET A 1 -41.64 -21.64 12.07
CA MET A 1 -40.84 -20.50 12.57
C MET A 1 -39.34 -20.81 12.58
N ILE A 2 -38.95 -22.08 12.76
CA ILE A 2 -37.55 -22.53 12.70
C ILE A 2 -37.03 -22.58 11.23
N ASP A 3 -37.88 -22.95 10.26
CA ASP A 3 -37.48 -23.02 8.85
C ASP A 3 -37.18 -21.67 8.20
N SER A 4 -37.82 -20.60 8.68
CA SER A 4 -37.59 -19.23 8.17
C SER A 4 -36.29 -18.62 8.69
N ILE A 5 -35.79 -19.08 9.83
CA ILE A 5 -34.54 -18.58 10.44
C ILE A 5 -33.32 -19.25 9.79
N ILE A 6 -33.43 -20.53 9.42
CA ILE A 6 -32.36 -21.26 8.72
C ILE A 6 -32.15 -20.69 7.30
N ILE A 7 -33.21 -20.32 6.59
CA ILE A 7 -33.09 -19.70 5.25
C ILE A 7 -32.43 -18.32 5.33
N ILE A 8 -32.72 -17.52 6.36
CA ILE A 8 -32.07 -16.21 6.56
C ILE A 8 -30.60 -16.38 6.96
N PHE A 9 -30.26 -17.40 7.76
CA PHE A 9 -28.87 -17.69 8.14
C PHE A 9 -28.04 -18.26 6.97
N CYS A 10 -28.66 -19.07 6.09
CA CYS A 10 -28.03 -19.55 4.86
C CYS A 10 -27.86 -18.45 3.81
N PHE A 11 -28.74 -17.43 3.75
CA PHE A 11 -28.55 -16.27 2.87
C PHE A 11 -27.48 -15.29 3.40
N LEU A 12 -27.30 -15.18 4.72
CA LEU A 12 -26.26 -14.34 5.33
C LEU A 12 -24.84 -14.94 5.21
N LEU A 13 -24.71 -16.25 4.97
CA LEU A 13 -23.43 -16.92 4.74
C LEU A 13 -23.03 -17.04 3.26
N VAL A 14 -23.90 -16.65 2.32
CA VAL A 14 -23.65 -16.78 0.86
C VAL A 14 -23.42 -15.42 0.17
N ILE A 15 -23.48 -14.31 0.91
CA ILE A 15 -23.19 -12.97 0.37
C ILE A 15 -22.30 -12.21 1.35
N HIS A 16 -21.11 -12.73 1.65
CA HIS A 16 -19.98 -11.82 1.52
C HIS A 16 -19.76 -11.70 0.02
N PRO A 17 -20.04 -10.55 -0.62
CA PRO A 17 -19.28 -10.27 -1.80
C PRO A 17 -17.84 -10.24 -1.26
N ILE A 18 -17.07 -11.30 -1.50
CA ILE A 18 -15.67 -11.10 -1.78
C ILE A 18 -15.76 -10.15 -2.96
N SER A 19 -15.71 -8.85 -2.66
CA SER A 19 -15.64 -7.83 -3.68
C SER A 19 -14.31 -8.15 -4.33
N CYS A 20 -14.34 -9.00 -5.35
CA CYS A 20 -13.26 -9.25 -6.26
C CYS A 20 -13.16 -7.97 -7.10
N GLN A 21 -12.89 -6.87 -6.40
CA GLN A 21 -12.79 -5.56 -6.97
C GLN A 21 -11.56 -5.65 -7.85
N LEU A 22 -11.77 -5.38 -9.13
CA LEU A 22 -10.71 -5.38 -10.11
C LEU A 22 -9.59 -4.46 -9.60
N ILE A 23 -8.35 -4.91 -9.71
CA ILE A 23 -7.21 -4.05 -9.41
C ILE A 23 -7.24 -2.87 -10.38
N GLN A 24 -7.22 -1.66 -9.85
CA GLN A 24 -7.26 -0.46 -10.67
C GLN A 24 -5.96 -0.34 -11.47
N GLU A 25 -6.11 -0.02 -12.76
CA GLU A 25 -4.99 0.35 -13.63
C GLU A 25 -4.29 1.59 -13.06
N ARG A 26 -2.96 1.65 -13.19
CA ARG A 26 -2.19 2.79 -12.68
C ARG A 26 -0.87 2.93 -13.44
N TYR A 27 -0.24 4.07 -13.29
CA TYR A 27 1.14 4.32 -13.72
C TYR A 27 1.84 5.23 -12.71
N ASP A 28 3.16 5.37 -12.83
CA ASP A 28 3.97 6.14 -11.88
C ASP A 28 3.82 5.68 -10.41
N ALA A 29 3.49 4.41 -10.24
CA ALA A 29 3.57 3.71 -8.95
C ALA A 29 5.03 3.34 -8.66
N THR A 30 5.30 3.02 -7.40
CA THR A 30 6.59 2.45 -6.98
C THR A 30 6.39 1.02 -6.48
N SER A 31 7.43 0.22 -6.55
CA SER A 31 7.42 -1.16 -6.09
C SER A 31 8.62 -1.44 -5.20
N ILE A 32 8.49 -2.45 -4.35
CA ILE A 32 9.59 -2.95 -3.52
C ILE A 32 9.29 -4.36 -3.04
N ILE A 33 10.32 -5.16 -2.81
CA ILE A 33 10.19 -6.52 -2.25
C ILE A 33 10.74 -6.57 -0.81
N LYS A 34 9.98 -7.20 0.09
CA LYS A 34 10.43 -7.57 1.44
C LYS A 34 9.90 -8.96 1.80
N ASP A 35 10.77 -9.84 2.29
CA ASP A 35 10.42 -11.18 2.81
C ASP A 35 9.50 -12.00 1.90
N ASN A 36 9.82 -12.07 0.61
CA ASN A 36 9.01 -12.74 -0.42
C ASN A 36 7.61 -12.15 -0.63
N ILE A 37 7.40 -10.90 -0.24
CA ILE A 37 6.20 -10.14 -0.56
C ILE A 37 6.62 -8.97 -1.44
N LEU A 38 6.00 -8.88 -2.61
CA LEU A 38 6.11 -7.75 -3.52
C LEU A 38 5.03 -6.74 -3.17
N TYR A 39 5.43 -5.49 -2.93
CA TYR A 39 4.54 -4.38 -2.68
C TYR A 39 4.52 -3.45 -3.89
N VAL A 40 3.34 -2.93 -4.23
CA VAL A 40 3.16 -1.85 -5.19
C VAL A 40 2.37 -0.73 -4.51
N LEU A 41 2.95 0.47 -4.49
CA LEU A 41 2.46 1.59 -3.72
C LEU A 41 2.14 2.78 -4.62
N GLY A 42 0.99 3.41 -4.37
CA GLY A 42 0.65 4.67 -4.99
C GLY A 42 0.35 4.56 -6.49
N GLY A 43 0.78 5.59 -7.22
CA GLY A 43 0.53 5.76 -8.65
C GLY A 43 -0.79 6.49 -8.91
N GLN A 44 -1.16 6.60 -10.18
CA GLN A 44 -2.36 7.34 -10.57
C GLN A 44 -3.10 6.75 -11.76
N ASN A 45 -4.39 7.09 -11.80
CA ASN A 45 -5.31 6.89 -12.92
C ASN A 45 -6.37 7.98 -12.79
N ASP A 46 -6.18 9.08 -13.53
CA ASP A 46 -6.82 10.40 -13.38
C ASP A 46 -6.58 11.12 -12.04
N LYS A 47 -6.56 10.37 -10.93
CA LYS A 47 -6.21 10.84 -9.59
C LYS A 47 -5.15 9.94 -8.98
N ALA A 48 -4.42 10.49 -8.00
CA ALA A 48 -3.51 9.71 -7.18
C ALA A 48 -4.28 8.59 -6.43
N ILE A 49 -3.69 7.40 -6.37
CA ILE A 49 -4.29 6.21 -5.78
C ILE A 49 -3.63 5.94 -4.42
N PRO A 50 -4.31 6.20 -3.29
CA PRO A 50 -3.79 5.94 -1.96
C PRO A 50 -4.00 4.45 -1.58
N GLU A 51 -3.32 3.54 -2.28
CA GLU A 51 -3.45 2.10 -2.04
C GLU A 51 -2.07 1.43 -2.03
N ILE A 52 -1.93 0.42 -1.16
CA ILE A 52 -0.86 -0.57 -1.23
C ILE A 52 -1.44 -1.89 -1.71
N LEU A 53 -0.86 -2.42 -2.77
CA LEU A 53 -1.07 -3.79 -3.22
C LEU A 53 0.10 -4.65 -2.77
N SER A 54 -0.18 -5.89 -2.41
CA SER A 54 0.86 -6.88 -2.09
C SER A 54 0.61 -8.20 -2.80
N LEU A 55 1.70 -8.89 -3.15
CA LEU A 55 1.67 -10.18 -3.83
C LEU A 55 2.64 -11.13 -3.13
N ASN A 56 2.13 -12.28 -2.67
CA ASN A 56 2.94 -13.30 -2.01
C ASN A 56 3.69 -14.13 -3.06
N LEU A 57 5.02 -14.07 -3.00
CA LEU A 57 5.92 -14.73 -3.93
C LEU A 57 6.27 -16.17 -3.51
N THR A 58 5.73 -16.68 -2.41
CA THR A 58 5.93 -18.08 -1.94
C THR A 58 4.95 -19.07 -2.55
N THR A 59 3.96 -18.59 -3.31
CA THR A 59 2.98 -19.41 -4.02
C THR A 59 3.07 -19.17 -5.52
N SER A 60 2.61 -20.14 -6.32
CA SER A 60 2.53 -19.97 -7.77
C SER A 60 1.57 -18.84 -8.15
N ILE A 61 1.93 -18.08 -9.19
CA ILE A 61 1.18 -16.90 -9.66
C ILE A 61 0.89 -17.05 -11.15
N ALA A 62 -0.38 -17.06 -11.51
CA ALA A 62 -0.82 -16.94 -12.91
C ALA A 62 -0.97 -15.46 -13.27
N ILE A 63 -0.39 -15.03 -14.39
CA ILE A 63 -0.38 -13.60 -14.76
C ILE A 63 -1.77 -13.04 -15.11
N ASP A 64 -2.69 -13.91 -15.55
CA ASP A 64 -4.06 -13.51 -15.92
C ASP A 64 -4.95 -13.26 -14.70
N SER A 65 -4.58 -13.77 -13.53
CA SER A 65 -5.31 -13.58 -12.28
C SER A 65 -4.35 -13.59 -11.08
N PRO A 66 -3.44 -12.59 -10.97
CA PRO A 66 -2.49 -12.56 -9.89
C PRO A 66 -3.22 -12.35 -8.54
N PRO A 67 -2.89 -13.11 -7.49
CA PRO A 67 -3.58 -13.05 -6.20
C PRO A 67 -3.15 -11.83 -5.37
N TRP A 68 -3.43 -10.63 -5.88
CA TRP A 68 -3.16 -9.37 -5.19
C TRP A 68 -3.97 -9.27 -3.90
N SER A 69 -3.30 -8.89 -2.81
CA SER A 69 -3.90 -8.45 -1.56
C SER A 69 -3.83 -6.93 -1.47
N ARG A 70 -4.75 -6.33 -0.72
CA ARG A 70 -4.80 -4.88 -0.46
C ARG A 70 -4.58 -4.63 1.02
N SER A 71 -3.81 -3.60 1.36
CA SER A 71 -3.77 -3.12 2.75
C SER A 71 -5.15 -2.61 3.17
N LEU A 72 -5.50 -2.80 4.44
CA LEU A 72 -6.75 -2.30 5.01
C LEU A 72 -6.65 -0.81 5.38
N LYS A 73 -5.42 -0.30 5.57
CA LYS A 73 -5.18 1.10 5.95
C LYS A 73 -4.59 1.89 4.79
N ALA A 74 -5.38 2.83 4.29
CA ALA A 74 -4.93 3.79 3.30
C ALA A 74 -3.80 4.68 3.89
N PRO A 75 -2.84 5.11 3.06
CA PRO A 75 -1.85 6.10 3.46
C PRO A 75 -2.53 7.42 3.82
N PRO A 76 -1.93 8.21 4.72
CA PRO A 76 -2.45 9.52 5.10
C PRO A 76 -2.44 10.50 3.92
N LEU A 77 -1.54 10.31 2.95
CA LEU A 77 -1.42 11.08 1.72
C LEU A 77 -1.45 10.14 0.51
N ALA A 78 -2.10 10.57 -0.58
CA ALA A 78 -1.96 9.90 -1.87
C ALA A 78 -0.67 10.38 -2.54
N PHE A 79 0.02 9.49 -3.25
CA PHE A 79 1.34 9.80 -3.79
C PHE A 79 1.59 9.19 -5.17
N VAL A 80 2.29 9.96 -6.01
CA VAL A 80 2.57 9.64 -7.42
C VAL A 80 4.01 9.98 -7.75
N SER A 81 4.66 9.13 -8.56
CA SER A 81 6.06 9.29 -8.95
C SER A 81 7.00 9.41 -7.73
N SER A 82 6.62 8.79 -6.62
CA SER A 82 7.44 8.63 -5.42
C SER A 82 8.36 7.42 -5.55
N GLY A 83 9.37 7.35 -4.70
CA GLY A 83 10.25 6.19 -4.58
C GLY A 83 10.02 5.50 -3.25
N ALA A 84 10.16 4.17 -3.22
CA ALA A 84 10.11 3.37 -2.01
C ALA A 84 11.49 2.78 -1.69
N ILE A 85 11.86 2.79 -0.42
CA ILE A 85 13.03 2.06 0.10
C ILE A 85 12.66 1.36 1.40
N LEU A 86 13.43 0.34 1.78
CA LEU A 86 13.29 -0.26 3.09
C LEU A 86 14.03 0.55 4.15
N GLY A 87 13.48 0.61 5.35
CA GLY A 87 14.04 1.35 6.46
C GLY A 87 13.60 0.85 7.83
N GLY A 88 14.06 1.55 8.87
CA GLY A 88 13.86 1.18 10.26
C GLY A 88 14.61 -0.10 10.67
N LEU A 89 14.45 -0.48 11.94
CA LEU A 89 15.09 -1.68 12.49
C LEU A 89 14.63 -2.93 11.73
N ASN A 90 15.60 -3.72 11.25
CA ASN A 90 15.38 -4.93 10.45
C ASN A 90 14.61 -4.73 9.13
N ASN A 91 14.63 -3.51 8.57
CA ASN A 91 13.94 -3.19 7.30
C ASN A 91 12.43 -3.44 7.37
N ASN A 92 11.82 -3.25 8.55
CA ASN A 92 10.38 -3.48 8.75
C ASN A 92 9.50 -2.32 8.30
N LEU A 93 10.10 -1.19 7.91
CA LEU A 93 9.38 -0.04 7.37
C LEU A 93 9.60 0.05 5.86
N ILE A 94 8.56 0.43 5.13
CA ILE A 94 8.68 0.98 3.78
C ILE A 94 8.65 2.50 3.90
N TYR A 95 9.72 3.15 3.48
CA TYR A 95 9.82 4.60 3.38
C TYR A 95 9.41 5.03 1.98
N VAL A 96 8.41 5.90 1.89
CA VAL A 96 8.02 6.55 0.64
C VAL A 96 8.53 7.98 0.65
N LEU A 97 9.36 8.28 -0.34
CA LEU A 97 10.11 9.53 -0.47
C LEU A 97 9.78 10.22 -1.79
N CYS A 98 9.84 11.55 -1.78
CA CYS A 98 9.62 12.41 -2.94
C CYS A 98 8.25 12.17 -3.62
N GLY A 99 8.08 12.70 -4.84
CA GLY A 99 6.87 12.60 -5.62
C GLY A 99 5.86 13.72 -5.35
N LEU A 100 4.68 13.57 -5.95
CA LEU A 100 3.54 14.45 -5.74
C LEU A 100 2.65 13.88 -4.67
N MET A 101 2.62 14.55 -3.51
CA MET A 101 1.73 14.21 -2.41
C MET A 101 0.43 15.00 -2.55
N SER A 102 -0.71 14.36 -2.34
CA SER A 102 -2.02 15.00 -2.32
C SER A 102 -2.91 14.46 -1.21
N ASP A 103 -3.86 15.28 -0.79
CA ASP A 103 -4.91 14.86 0.14
C ASP A 103 -5.78 13.79 -0.54
N PRO A 104 -5.94 12.58 0.06
CA PRO A 104 -6.66 11.46 -0.55
C PRO A 104 -8.13 11.73 -0.88
N VAL A 105 -8.77 12.70 -0.23
CA VAL A 105 -10.22 12.97 -0.35
C VAL A 105 -10.48 14.05 -1.39
N SER A 106 -9.81 15.19 -1.25
CA SER A 106 -9.95 16.36 -2.11
C SER A 106 -9.10 16.26 -3.39
N GLY A 107 -8.01 15.48 -3.37
CA GLY A 107 -7.04 15.39 -4.47
C GLY A 107 -6.14 16.63 -4.60
N VAL A 108 -6.16 17.54 -3.63
CA VAL A 108 -5.34 18.76 -3.66
C VAL A 108 -3.90 18.42 -3.29
N ASN A 109 -2.95 18.89 -4.09
CA ASN A 109 -1.52 18.69 -3.85
C ASN A 109 -1.04 19.43 -2.59
N ILE A 110 -0.17 18.78 -1.81
CA ILE A 110 0.48 19.35 -0.63
C ILE A 110 1.88 19.83 -1.01
N THR A 111 2.09 21.15 -0.96
CA THR A 111 3.29 21.80 -1.54
C THR A 111 4.31 22.32 -0.52
N ASN A 112 3.93 22.43 0.75
CA ASN A 112 4.70 23.20 1.74
C ASN A 112 5.46 22.33 2.75
N GLU A 113 5.16 21.03 2.83
CA GLU A 113 5.75 20.12 3.80
C GLU A 113 6.61 19.07 3.08
N GLN A 114 7.83 18.85 3.58
CA GLN A 114 8.63 17.70 3.19
C GLN A 114 8.29 16.55 4.13
N THR A 115 7.58 15.56 3.60
CA THR A 115 7.07 14.44 4.40
C THR A 115 7.72 13.15 3.96
N LEU A 116 8.31 12.44 4.93
CA LEU A 116 8.62 11.02 4.80
C LEU A 116 7.39 10.24 5.26
N LEU A 117 6.82 9.42 4.38
CA LEU A 117 5.78 8.48 4.76
C LEU A 117 6.43 7.15 5.13
N GLU A 118 6.03 6.60 6.26
CA GLU A 118 6.59 5.37 6.81
C GLU A 118 5.45 4.36 6.95
N TYR A 119 5.56 3.22 6.28
CA TYR A 119 4.60 2.13 6.41
C TYR A 119 5.23 0.99 7.21
N ASP A 120 4.67 0.72 8.40
CA ASP A 120 5.04 -0.42 9.22
C ASP A 120 4.38 -1.69 8.68
N ILE A 121 5.19 -2.53 8.04
CA ILE A 121 4.76 -3.76 7.38
C ILE A 121 4.08 -4.73 8.36
N GLN A 122 4.53 -4.76 9.62
CA GLN A 122 4.03 -5.73 10.61
C GLN A 122 2.72 -5.27 11.24
N LYS A 123 2.58 -3.96 11.46
CA LYS A 123 1.38 -3.39 12.09
C LYS A 123 0.30 -2.99 11.09
N ASP A 124 0.61 -2.98 9.79
CA ASP A 124 -0.25 -2.40 8.75
C ASP A 124 -0.64 -0.97 9.14
N GLU A 125 0.36 -0.12 9.40
CA GLU A 125 0.19 1.24 9.91
C GLU A 125 1.06 2.24 9.18
N TRP A 126 0.51 3.44 8.99
CA TRP A 126 1.23 4.56 8.40
C TRP A 126 1.58 5.60 9.45
N ASN A 127 2.79 6.13 9.33
CA ASN A 127 3.24 7.33 10.00
C ASN A 127 3.73 8.35 8.96
N ALA A 128 3.65 9.63 9.31
CA ALA A 128 4.13 10.72 8.48
C ALA A 128 5.07 11.59 9.32
N THR A 129 6.34 11.59 8.95
CA THR A 129 7.39 12.32 9.64
C THR A 129 7.76 13.54 8.81
N ALA A 130 7.60 14.74 9.39
CA ALA A 130 8.14 15.95 8.78
C ALA A 130 9.67 15.87 8.80
N MET A 131 10.29 16.07 7.63
CA MET A 131 11.73 16.07 7.50
C MET A 131 12.25 17.49 7.31
N SER A 132 13.38 17.77 7.96
CA SER A 132 14.13 19.03 7.79
C SER A 132 15.57 18.69 7.39
N GLY A 133 16.14 19.48 6.49
CA GLY A 133 17.39 19.16 5.79
C GLY A 133 17.18 19.06 4.27
N ALA A 134 18.26 18.89 3.50
CA ALA A 134 18.19 18.62 2.06
C ALA A 134 17.86 17.13 1.82
N PRO A 135 17.38 16.65 0.65
CA PRO A 135 17.05 17.31 -0.63
C PRO A 135 15.70 18.03 -0.65
N GLN A 136 15.40 18.71 -1.76
CA GLN A 136 14.04 19.10 -2.09
C GLN A 136 13.20 17.84 -2.39
N LEU A 137 12.47 17.35 -1.39
CA LEU A 137 11.61 16.17 -1.53
C LEU A 137 10.27 16.51 -2.16
N ASN A 138 9.66 17.62 -1.76
CA ASN A 138 8.32 17.96 -2.21
C ASN A 138 8.31 18.33 -3.70
N GLY A 139 7.51 17.60 -4.48
CA GLY A 139 7.34 17.82 -5.91
C GLY A 139 8.51 17.34 -6.76
N ARG A 140 9.56 16.75 -6.18
CA ARG A 140 10.61 16.08 -6.94
C ARG A 140 10.02 14.82 -7.55
N VAL A 141 9.98 14.74 -8.87
CA VAL A 141 9.46 13.59 -9.62
C VAL A 141 10.50 13.09 -10.61
N LYS A 142 10.32 11.88 -11.13
CA LYS A 142 11.16 11.31 -12.21
C LYS A 142 12.66 11.24 -11.88
N PHE A 143 12.97 11.06 -10.61
CA PHE A 143 14.30 10.89 -10.05
C PHE A 143 14.70 9.41 -10.00
N GLY A 144 15.99 9.13 -9.80
CA GLY A 144 16.48 7.80 -9.42
C GLY A 144 16.56 7.67 -7.90
N LEU A 145 15.94 6.64 -7.33
CA LEU A 145 16.10 6.26 -5.93
C LEU A 145 16.51 4.79 -5.82
N LEU A 146 17.69 4.53 -5.27
CA LEU A 146 18.34 3.22 -5.29
C LEU A 146 18.86 2.92 -3.89
N SER A 147 18.43 1.81 -3.28
CA SER A 147 18.95 1.38 -1.98
C SER A 147 20.04 0.34 -2.14
N ASP A 148 21.05 0.41 -1.27
CA ASP A 148 22.02 -0.66 -1.07
C ASP A 148 21.52 -1.65 -0.01
N ASN A 149 22.25 -2.75 0.18
CA ASN A 149 21.93 -3.75 1.19
C ASN A 149 22.42 -3.39 2.61
N LYS A 150 23.00 -2.20 2.80
CA LYS A 150 23.59 -1.71 4.05
C LYS A 150 22.74 -0.64 4.74
N GLY A 151 21.61 -0.27 4.14
CA GLY A 151 20.70 0.74 4.69
C GLY A 151 20.94 2.14 4.15
N MET A 152 21.64 2.27 3.04
CA MET A 152 21.85 3.54 2.37
C MET A 152 20.98 3.62 1.12
N ALA A 153 20.49 4.80 0.79
CA ALA A 153 19.80 5.04 -0.48
C ALA A 153 20.35 6.27 -1.20
N TYR A 154 20.55 6.15 -2.50
CA TYR A 154 21.00 7.23 -3.37
C TYR A 154 19.81 7.83 -4.08
N LEU A 155 19.62 9.14 -3.90
CA LEU A 155 18.67 9.95 -4.65
C LEU A 155 19.45 10.77 -5.68
N HIS A 156 19.11 10.64 -6.96
CA HIS A 156 19.71 11.43 -8.02
C HIS A 156 18.65 12.08 -8.90
N GLY A 157 18.87 13.35 -9.23
CA GLY A 157 18.20 14.06 -10.31
C GLY A 157 16.67 14.17 -10.21
N GLY A 158 16.02 14.12 -11.37
CA GLY A 158 14.60 14.38 -11.55
C GLY A 158 14.31 15.87 -11.75
N TYR A 159 13.05 16.28 -11.61
CA TYR A 159 12.69 17.70 -11.66
C TYR A 159 11.63 18.02 -10.62
N ASN A 160 11.57 19.30 -10.22
CA ASN A 160 10.51 19.80 -9.37
C ASN A 160 9.29 20.16 -10.21
N TYR A 161 8.17 19.49 -9.94
CA TYR A 161 6.93 19.63 -10.69
C TYR A 161 6.30 21.03 -10.62
N TYR A 162 6.43 21.73 -9.50
CA TYR A 162 5.72 23.00 -9.28
C TYR A 162 6.39 24.18 -9.97
N ASN A 163 7.72 24.17 -10.04
CA ASN A 163 8.50 25.25 -10.64
C ASN A 163 9.31 24.82 -11.88
N TYR A 164 9.15 23.57 -12.33
CA TYR A 164 9.81 22.98 -13.50
C TYR A 164 11.35 23.03 -13.48
N THR A 165 11.95 23.10 -12.28
CA THR A 165 13.41 23.11 -12.12
C THR A 165 13.94 21.68 -12.21
N TYR A 166 14.84 21.43 -13.16
CA TYR A 166 15.56 20.15 -13.26
C TYR A 166 16.69 20.10 -12.24
N LEU A 167 16.85 18.94 -11.64
CA LEU A 167 17.77 18.70 -10.54
C LEU A 167 18.88 17.80 -11.07
N GLY A 168 20.13 18.18 -10.84
CA GLY A 168 21.32 17.37 -11.12
C GLY A 168 22.10 17.04 -9.85
N ASP A 169 21.46 17.24 -8.70
CA ASP A 169 22.02 16.96 -7.39
C ASP A 169 21.92 15.47 -7.05
N THR A 170 22.81 15.03 -6.16
CA THR A 170 22.83 13.66 -5.66
C THR A 170 22.92 13.68 -4.16
N TYR A 171 22.08 12.89 -3.50
CA TYR A 171 22.08 12.74 -2.06
C TYR A 171 22.15 11.28 -1.66
N LEU A 172 22.82 11.05 -0.55
CA LEU A 172 22.84 9.81 0.18
C LEU A 172 21.88 9.94 1.37
N PHE A 173 20.93 9.02 1.48
CA PHE A 173 20.03 8.89 2.60
C PHE A 173 20.48 7.72 3.48
N ASP A 174 20.72 8.00 4.75
CA ASP A 174 20.90 6.99 5.78
C ASP A 174 19.52 6.60 6.32
N ASN A 175 19.09 5.36 6.07
CA ASN A 175 17.77 4.87 6.45
C ASN A 175 17.66 4.54 7.96
N TYR A 176 18.77 4.53 8.69
CA TYR A 176 18.80 4.22 10.12
C TYR A 176 18.65 5.51 10.93
N PHE A 177 19.35 6.57 10.51
CA PHE A 177 19.30 7.88 11.15
C PHE A 177 18.29 8.83 10.52
N ASN A 178 17.64 8.44 9.42
CA ASN A 178 16.75 9.28 8.62
C ASN A 178 17.39 10.62 8.27
N SER A 179 18.63 10.56 7.78
CA SER A 179 19.46 11.73 7.55
C SER A 179 20.01 11.75 6.13
N TRP A 180 20.24 12.93 5.60
CA TRP A 180 20.69 13.14 4.24
C TRP A 180 22.08 13.76 4.22
N THR A 181 22.91 13.27 3.29
CA THR A 181 24.23 13.82 2.98
C THR A 181 24.28 14.17 1.50
N ALA A 182 24.65 15.40 1.16
CA ALA A 182 24.86 15.79 -0.23
C ALA A 182 26.15 15.16 -0.75
N LEU A 183 26.09 14.53 -1.92
CA LEU A 183 27.25 13.98 -2.61
C LEU A 183 27.77 14.99 -3.66
N PRO A 184 29.02 14.84 -4.13
CA PRO A 184 29.56 15.65 -5.20
C PRO A 184 28.69 15.63 -6.47
N VAL A 185 28.55 16.80 -7.06
CA VAL A 185 27.87 17.00 -8.35
C VAL A 185 28.94 16.96 -9.45
N PRO A 186 28.66 16.34 -10.62
CA PRO A 186 29.60 16.38 -11.73
C PRO A 186 29.85 17.83 -12.18
N ILE A 187 31.03 18.10 -12.74
CA ILE A 187 31.41 19.44 -13.25
C ILE A 187 30.34 19.99 -14.21
N ILE A 188 29.76 19.10 -15.02
CA ILE A 188 28.56 19.38 -15.81
C ILE A 188 27.41 18.60 -15.15
N PRO A 189 26.49 19.28 -14.43
CA PRO A 189 25.38 18.64 -13.77
C PRO A 189 24.54 17.83 -14.73
N ILE A 190 24.19 16.61 -14.34
CA ILE A 190 23.30 15.75 -15.10
C ILE A 190 21.86 16.17 -14.81
N ILE A 191 21.34 17.10 -15.59
CA ILE A 191 19.96 17.60 -15.47
C ILE A 191 19.02 16.77 -16.36
N ALA A 192 18.78 15.53 -15.92
CA ALA A 192 17.92 14.60 -16.62
C ALA A 192 16.72 14.17 -15.76
N ASP A 193 15.65 13.79 -16.44
CA ASP A 193 14.50 13.08 -15.87
C ASP A 193 14.15 11.86 -16.75
N ASP A 194 13.23 11.03 -16.26
CA ASP A 194 12.72 9.84 -16.98
C ASP A 194 13.81 8.83 -17.39
N PHE A 195 15.01 8.96 -16.83
CA PHE A 195 16.11 8.02 -16.97
C PHE A 195 15.85 6.79 -16.12
N ALA A 196 16.62 5.74 -16.39
CA ALA A 196 16.73 4.61 -15.49
C ALA A 196 18.04 4.71 -14.71
N ALA A 197 18.01 4.31 -13.44
CA ALA A 197 19.19 4.29 -12.59
C ALA A 197 19.38 2.91 -11.98
N VAL A 198 20.63 2.52 -11.80
CA VAL A 198 20.98 1.21 -11.24
C VAL A 198 22.20 1.36 -10.32
N LEU A 199 22.13 0.78 -9.13
CA LEU A 199 23.29 0.61 -8.26
C LEU A 199 23.90 -0.77 -8.50
N LEU A 200 25.12 -0.81 -9.05
CA LEU A 200 25.88 -2.02 -9.27
C LEU A 200 26.43 -2.59 -7.96
N ASN A 201 26.69 -3.90 -7.94
CA ASN A 201 27.25 -4.61 -6.78
C ASN A 201 28.65 -4.10 -6.36
N ASP A 202 29.37 -3.43 -7.27
CA ASP A 202 30.68 -2.83 -7.00
C ASP A 202 30.59 -1.38 -6.47
N GLY A 203 29.39 -0.89 -6.19
CA GLY A 203 29.16 0.46 -5.66
C GLY A 203 29.01 1.54 -6.72
N ARG A 204 29.03 1.20 -8.02
CA ARG A 204 28.80 2.21 -9.06
C ARG A 204 27.31 2.45 -9.27
N LEU A 205 26.87 3.71 -9.20
CA LEU A 205 25.55 4.15 -9.62
C LEU A 205 25.59 4.57 -11.09
N VAL A 206 24.79 3.92 -11.92
CA VAL A 206 24.76 4.10 -13.38
C VAL A 206 23.44 4.74 -13.78
N ILE A 207 23.51 5.85 -14.52
CA ILE A 207 22.38 6.57 -15.11
C ILE A 207 22.30 6.26 -16.61
N ILE A 208 21.12 5.85 -17.08
CA ILE A 208 20.91 5.36 -18.44
C ILE A 208 19.72 6.09 -19.10
N GLY A 209 20.00 6.70 -20.25
CA GLY A 209 18.97 7.37 -21.06
C GLY A 209 18.30 8.53 -20.34
N GLY A 210 17.00 8.69 -20.59
CA GLY A 210 16.19 9.79 -20.08
C GLY A 210 16.10 10.97 -21.03
N TYR A 211 15.46 12.02 -20.54
CA TYR A 211 15.31 13.29 -21.21
C TYR A 211 16.23 14.31 -20.55
N GLU A 212 17.02 15.02 -21.34
CA GLU A 212 17.95 16.05 -20.86
C GLU A 212 17.43 17.41 -21.31
N ASN A 213 17.25 18.32 -20.36
CA ASN A 213 16.75 19.65 -20.67
C ASN A 213 17.87 20.51 -21.32
N ASN A 214 17.50 21.40 -22.23
CA ASN A 214 18.40 22.28 -23.02
C ASN A 214 19.21 21.61 -24.15
N VAL A 215 18.98 20.33 -24.45
CA VAL A 215 19.50 19.71 -25.66
C VAL A 215 18.31 19.35 -26.56
N PRO A 216 18.34 19.67 -27.87
CA PRO A 216 17.26 19.30 -28.79
C PRO A 216 17.09 17.78 -28.97
N THR A 217 17.97 16.96 -28.39
CA THR A 217 17.95 15.51 -28.49
C THR A 217 17.86 14.88 -27.12
N HIS A 218 17.12 13.77 -27.02
CA HIS A 218 17.09 12.91 -25.84
C HIS A 218 18.50 12.38 -25.50
N ARG A 219 18.71 11.87 -24.29
CA ARG A 219 20.00 11.29 -23.92
C ARG A 219 20.20 9.93 -24.61
N PRO A 220 21.34 9.67 -25.26
CA PRO A 220 21.62 8.35 -25.79
C PRO A 220 21.79 7.30 -24.67
N ILE A 221 21.22 6.11 -24.81
CA ILE A 221 21.47 5.01 -23.86
C ILE A 221 22.88 4.41 -23.99
N SER A 222 23.57 4.70 -25.08
CA SER A 222 25.00 4.40 -25.25
C SER A 222 25.92 5.28 -24.38
N GLN A 223 25.42 6.40 -23.85
CA GLN A 223 26.17 7.27 -22.95
C GLN A 223 25.72 7.04 -21.51
N LEU A 224 26.54 6.32 -20.76
CA LEU A 224 26.33 6.08 -19.34
C LEU A 224 27.02 7.18 -18.53
N GLU A 225 26.32 7.71 -17.53
CA GLU A 225 26.97 8.47 -16.46
C GLU A 225 27.08 7.59 -15.24
N ILE A 226 28.23 7.63 -14.60
CA ILE A 226 28.60 6.70 -13.55
C ILE A 226 29.15 7.49 -12.38
N LEU A 227 28.50 7.38 -11.24
CA LEU A 227 29.04 7.78 -9.94
C LEU A 227 29.67 6.55 -9.28
N ASN A 228 30.97 6.60 -9.01
CA ASN A 228 31.60 5.65 -8.10
C ASN A 228 31.36 6.12 -6.67
N THR A 229 30.61 5.36 -5.87
CA THR A 229 30.22 5.78 -4.52
C THR A 229 31.31 5.51 -3.47
N ILE A 230 32.46 4.94 -3.86
CA ILE A 230 33.60 4.70 -2.97
C ILE A 230 34.50 5.94 -2.88
N ASP A 231 34.72 6.62 -4.01
CA ASP A 231 35.57 7.81 -4.10
C ASP A 231 34.81 9.07 -4.52
N ASP A 232 33.48 8.97 -4.62
CA ASP A 232 32.54 10.04 -4.96
C ASP A 232 32.84 10.76 -6.29
N ASN A 233 33.40 10.02 -7.26
CA ASN A 233 33.73 10.57 -8.58
C ASN A 233 32.72 10.21 -9.65
N TRP A 234 32.34 11.23 -10.43
CA TRP A 234 31.56 11.07 -11.64
C TRP A 234 32.46 10.82 -12.85
N SER A 235 32.01 9.93 -13.72
CA SER A 235 32.63 9.65 -15.00
C SER A 235 31.56 9.37 -16.06
N ARG A 236 31.94 9.58 -17.33
CA ARG A 236 31.11 9.28 -18.48
C ARG A 236 31.72 8.13 -19.26
N GLN A 237 30.89 7.18 -19.66
CA GLN A 237 31.30 6.02 -20.42
C GLN A 237 30.45 5.86 -21.68
N ILE A 238 31.10 5.68 -22.83
CA ILE A 238 30.44 5.36 -24.10
C ILE A 238 30.48 3.86 -24.32
N VAL A 239 29.32 3.28 -24.60
CA VAL A 239 29.08 1.84 -24.73
C VAL A 239 28.70 1.51 -26.15
N LEU A 240 29.24 0.41 -26.67
CA LEU A 240 28.94 -0.06 -28.03
C LEU A 240 27.47 -0.48 -28.14
N GLN A 241 26.82 -0.07 -29.23
CA GLN A 241 25.39 -0.31 -29.46
C GLN A 241 25.15 -0.97 -30.83
N PRO A 242 24.29 -2.00 -30.92
CA PRO A 242 23.81 -2.52 -32.20
C PRO A 242 23.03 -1.46 -32.98
N LYS A 243 23.20 -1.42 -34.31
CA LYS A 243 22.53 -0.43 -35.19
C LYS A 243 21.00 -0.54 -35.19
N GLU A 244 20.47 -1.73 -34.87
CA GLU A 244 19.02 -1.99 -34.81
C GLU A 244 18.37 -1.45 -33.53
N MET A 245 19.17 -0.98 -32.57
CA MET A 245 18.69 -0.41 -31.32
C MET A 245 18.50 1.11 -31.45
N THR A 246 17.38 1.64 -30.98
CA THR A 246 17.15 3.09 -30.92
C THR A 246 18.15 3.76 -29.99
N ASP A 247 18.67 4.91 -30.41
CA ASP A 247 19.66 5.67 -29.64
C ASP A 247 19.13 6.14 -28.28
N HIS A 248 17.83 6.43 -28.17
CA HIS A 248 17.24 7.09 -27.01
C HIS A 248 16.12 6.29 -26.37
N ARG A 249 16.00 6.39 -25.04
CA ARG A 249 14.94 5.74 -24.26
C ARG A 249 14.65 6.52 -22.99
N ARG A 250 13.36 6.68 -22.65
CA ARG A 250 12.89 7.28 -21.38
C ARG A 250 11.64 6.57 -20.86
N TYR A 251 11.31 6.76 -19.58
CA TYR A 251 10.21 6.08 -18.87
C TYR A 251 10.32 4.55 -18.84
N HIS A 252 11.54 4.04 -19.01
CA HIS A 252 11.85 2.62 -19.00
C HIS A 252 12.26 2.19 -17.61
N THR A 253 12.18 0.89 -17.34
CA THR A 253 12.74 0.31 -16.12
C THR A 253 14.10 -0.32 -16.40
N SER A 254 14.93 -0.38 -15.37
CA SER A 254 16.22 -1.07 -15.38
C SER A 254 16.29 -2.03 -14.20
N THR A 255 16.75 -3.25 -14.44
CA THR A 255 16.88 -4.27 -13.40
C THR A 255 18.28 -4.85 -13.44
N LEU A 256 19.01 -4.77 -12.33
CA LEU A 256 20.31 -5.42 -12.16
C LEU A 256 20.12 -6.92 -11.94
N LEU A 257 20.76 -7.75 -12.76
CA LEU A 257 20.78 -9.19 -12.59
C LEU A 257 21.92 -9.62 -11.65
N PRO A 258 21.85 -10.84 -11.06
CA PRO A 258 22.89 -11.34 -10.16
C PRO A 258 24.26 -11.50 -10.83
N ASN A 259 24.29 -11.68 -12.16
CA ASN A 259 25.53 -11.75 -12.93
C ASN A 259 26.17 -10.36 -13.18
N GLY A 260 25.53 -9.28 -12.76
CA GLY A 260 25.98 -7.90 -12.93
C GLY A 260 25.49 -7.23 -14.22
N ASP A 261 24.79 -7.92 -15.11
CA ASP A 261 24.20 -7.32 -16.29
C ASP A 261 22.95 -6.51 -15.94
N ILE A 262 22.64 -5.50 -16.74
CA ILE A 262 21.44 -4.66 -16.56
C ILE A 262 20.46 -4.97 -17.69
N VAL A 263 19.24 -5.38 -17.35
CA VAL A 263 18.13 -5.54 -18.29
C VAL A 263 17.31 -4.26 -18.30
N ILE A 264 17.02 -3.74 -19.49
CA ILE A 264 16.14 -2.59 -19.71
C ILE A 264 14.91 -3.02 -20.48
N ILE A 265 13.73 -2.61 -20.00
CA ILE A 265 12.43 -2.98 -20.58
C ILE A 265 11.55 -1.74 -20.79
N GLY A 266 10.90 -1.68 -21.95
CA GLY A 266 9.88 -0.68 -22.25
C GLY A 266 10.40 0.75 -22.36
N GLY A 267 9.52 1.72 -22.14
CA GLY A 267 9.74 3.14 -22.38
C GLY A 267 9.06 3.63 -23.66
N VAL A 268 9.40 4.85 -24.08
CA VAL A 268 8.88 5.47 -25.32
C VAL A 268 9.96 5.58 -26.38
N ASN A 269 9.56 5.50 -27.65
CA ASN A 269 10.43 5.54 -28.83
C ASN A 269 11.49 4.43 -28.83
N VAL A 270 11.10 3.20 -28.45
CA VAL A 270 12.03 2.09 -28.25
C VAL A 270 11.93 1.03 -29.35
N VAL A 271 13.09 0.62 -29.86
CA VAL A 271 13.27 -0.61 -30.63
C VAL A 271 14.63 -1.19 -30.24
N PRO A 272 14.75 -2.46 -29.82
CA PRO A 272 13.67 -3.38 -29.40
C PRO A 272 13.16 -3.06 -27.97
N ASN A 273 12.10 -3.74 -27.54
CA ASN A 273 11.50 -3.56 -26.22
C ASN A 273 12.48 -3.91 -25.07
N VAL A 274 13.15 -5.06 -25.16
CA VAL A 274 14.11 -5.56 -24.17
C VAL A 274 15.53 -5.42 -24.71
N VAL A 275 16.41 -4.77 -23.95
CA VAL A 275 17.84 -4.64 -24.27
C VAL A 275 18.67 -4.89 -23.01
N ILE A 276 19.92 -5.30 -23.18
CA ILE A 276 20.78 -5.71 -22.05
C ILE A 276 22.12 -5.02 -22.17
N LEU A 277 22.54 -4.38 -21.10
CA LEU A 277 23.90 -3.89 -20.94
C LEU A 277 24.74 -5.00 -20.30
N GLU A 278 25.66 -5.56 -21.09
CA GLU A 278 26.67 -6.48 -20.59
C GLU A 278 27.78 -5.66 -19.92
N THR A 279 27.68 -5.45 -18.61
CA THR A 279 28.54 -4.50 -17.86
C THR A 279 30.01 -4.90 -17.86
N THR A 280 30.32 -6.19 -17.98
CA THR A 280 31.69 -6.70 -18.08
C THR A 280 32.32 -6.49 -19.45
N LYS A 281 31.50 -6.40 -20.51
CA LYS A 281 31.94 -6.21 -21.89
C LYS A 281 31.79 -4.77 -22.37
N ASN A 282 31.07 -3.94 -21.62
CA ASN A 282 30.74 -2.57 -21.98
C ASN A 282 30.08 -2.48 -23.36
N GLN A 283 29.07 -3.33 -23.58
CA GLN A 283 28.30 -3.34 -24.82
C GLN A 283 26.81 -3.61 -24.54
N TRP A 284 25.96 -3.02 -25.37
CA TRP A 284 24.57 -3.38 -25.47
C TRP A 284 24.40 -4.63 -26.33
N ARG A 285 23.47 -5.50 -25.93
CA ARG A 285 22.99 -6.59 -26.77
C ARG A 285 21.46 -6.64 -26.81
N ILE A 286 20.97 -7.17 -27.93
CA ILE A 286 19.56 -7.50 -28.11
C ILE A 286 19.41 -9.00 -27.79
N PRO A 287 18.70 -9.38 -26.70
CA PRO A 287 18.43 -10.78 -26.43
C PRO A 287 17.47 -11.37 -27.47
N LEU A 288 17.57 -12.70 -27.68
CA LEU A 288 16.52 -13.44 -28.38
C LEU A 288 15.35 -13.63 -27.42
N VAL A 289 14.33 -12.78 -27.55
CA VAL A 289 13.12 -12.85 -26.72
C VAL A 289 12.12 -13.84 -27.31
N SER A 290 11.45 -14.62 -26.46
CA SER A 290 10.42 -15.57 -26.88
C SER A 290 9.21 -15.54 -25.95
N GLY A 291 8.14 -16.26 -26.32
CA GLY A 291 6.87 -16.24 -25.57
C GLY A 291 5.93 -15.13 -26.00
N MET A 292 4.87 -14.90 -25.23
CA MET A 292 3.88 -13.87 -25.53
C MET A 292 4.39 -12.51 -25.03
N GLU A 293 4.94 -11.72 -25.95
CA GLU A 293 5.47 -10.40 -25.62
C GLU A 293 4.35 -9.46 -25.13
N PRO A 294 4.57 -8.71 -24.03
CA PRO A 294 3.63 -7.69 -23.58
C PRO A 294 3.54 -6.54 -24.57
N PRO A 295 2.46 -5.73 -24.51
CA PRO A 295 2.48 -4.42 -25.17
C PRO A 295 3.66 -3.58 -24.66
N LEU A 296 4.13 -2.66 -25.49
CA LEU A 296 5.13 -1.67 -25.06
C LEU A 296 4.56 -0.82 -23.92
N LEU A 297 5.21 -0.89 -22.76
CA LEU A 297 4.83 -0.17 -21.54
C LEU A 297 5.85 0.90 -21.20
N ASN A 298 5.37 2.04 -20.72
CA ASN A 298 6.17 3.09 -20.11
C ASN A 298 5.59 3.46 -18.74
N ARG A 299 6.38 4.10 -17.86
CA ARG A 299 5.92 4.51 -16.50
C ARG A 299 5.36 3.33 -15.68
N HIS A 300 5.90 2.14 -15.92
CA HIS A 300 5.58 0.89 -15.24
C HIS A 300 6.58 0.62 -14.11
N CYS A 301 6.26 -0.33 -13.24
CA CYS A 301 7.16 -0.83 -12.19
C CYS A 301 7.85 -2.11 -12.65
N ALA A 302 9.07 -2.35 -12.19
CA ALA A 302 9.75 -3.61 -12.41
C ALA A 302 10.57 -4.06 -11.19
N GLU A 303 10.51 -5.36 -10.86
CA GLU A 303 11.23 -5.94 -9.72
C GLU A 303 11.86 -7.28 -10.08
N LEU A 304 13.09 -7.51 -9.57
CA LEU A 304 13.74 -8.81 -9.69
C LEU A 304 13.26 -9.76 -8.59
N VAL A 305 12.63 -10.85 -8.99
CA VAL A 305 12.11 -11.92 -8.14
C VAL A 305 12.98 -13.18 -8.29
N GLU A 306 13.36 -13.77 -7.16
CA GLU A 306 14.19 -14.98 -7.08
C GLU A 306 15.45 -14.94 -7.95
N ASN A 307 16.09 -13.77 -8.07
CA ASN A 307 17.32 -13.60 -8.83
C ASN A 307 17.22 -14.02 -10.32
N ARG A 308 15.99 -14.14 -10.85
CA ARG A 308 15.75 -14.74 -12.16
C ARG A 308 14.60 -14.10 -12.93
N TYR A 309 13.50 -13.78 -12.26
CA TYR A 309 12.30 -13.30 -12.93
C TYR A 309 12.21 -11.79 -12.79
N ILE A 310 12.00 -11.08 -13.89
CA ILE A 310 11.65 -9.66 -13.82
C ILE A 310 10.13 -9.59 -13.89
N PHE A 311 9.52 -9.11 -12.81
CA PHE A 311 8.09 -8.82 -12.77
C PHE A 311 7.90 -7.42 -13.29
N ILE A 312 7.05 -7.24 -14.31
CA ILE A 312 6.69 -5.95 -14.89
C ILE A 312 5.21 -5.72 -14.61
N MET A 313 4.89 -4.60 -13.98
CA MET A 313 3.55 -4.35 -13.47
C MET A 313 3.08 -2.95 -13.86
N PHE A 314 1.79 -2.85 -14.20
CA PHE A 314 1.12 -1.57 -14.41
C PHE A 314 1.77 -0.73 -15.55
N GLY A 315 1.56 0.58 -15.55
CA GLY A 315 2.10 1.52 -16.52
C GLY A 315 1.14 1.91 -17.64
N ILE A 316 1.66 2.64 -18.61
CA ILE A 316 0.93 3.15 -19.77
C ILE A 316 1.37 2.39 -21.01
N ARG A 317 0.41 1.88 -21.77
CA ARG A 317 0.63 1.24 -23.07
C ARG A 317 0.85 2.29 -24.16
N THR A 318 1.43 1.90 -25.29
CA THR A 318 1.63 2.81 -26.43
C THR A 318 0.34 3.34 -27.07
N ASP A 319 -0.80 2.66 -26.87
CA ASP A 319 -2.12 3.14 -27.28
C ASP A 319 -2.76 4.13 -26.29
N GLY A 320 -2.02 4.52 -25.24
CA GLY A 320 -2.44 5.48 -24.21
C GLY A 320 -3.26 4.84 -23.08
N GLN A 321 -3.61 3.56 -23.17
CA GLN A 321 -4.36 2.89 -22.12
C GLN A 321 -3.50 2.56 -20.91
N TYR A 322 -4.08 2.69 -19.72
CA TYR A 322 -3.42 2.29 -18.49
C TYR A 322 -3.50 0.77 -18.32
N SER A 323 -2.49 0.18 -17.67
CA SER A 323 -2.40 -1.25 -17.44
C SER A 323 -2.62 -1.57 -15.96
N ASN A 324 -3.33 -2.66 -15.69
CA ASN A 324 -3.38 -3.33 -14.38
C ASN A 324 -2.74 -4.73 -14.43
N LYS A 325 -2.01 -5.02 -15.50
CA LYS A 325 -1.50 -6.36 -15.80
C LYS A 325 -0.14 -6.60 -15.16
N LEU A 326 0.12 -7.88 -14.90
CA LEU A 326 1.43 -8.42 -14.53
C LEU A 326 2.00 -9.14 -15.76
N PHE A 327 3.27 -8.90 -16.04
CA PHE A 327 4.05 -9.63 -17.03
C PHE A 327 5.33 -10.14 -16.38
N ILE A 328 5.81 -11.31 -16.80
CA ILE A 328 6.98 -11.93 -16.17
C ILE A 328 7.96 -12.36 -17.26
N LEU A 329 9.17 -11.81 -17.19
CA LEU A 329 10.28 -12.20 -18.05
C LEU A 329 11.21 -13.14 -17.26
N ASP A 330 11.40 -14.36 -17.76
CA ASP A 330 12.41 -15.28 -17.27
C ASP A 330 13.78 -14.93 -17.89
N THR A 331 14.73 -14.48 -17.06
CA THR A 331 16.03 -14.00 -17.54
C THR A 331 17.02 -15.11 -17.89
N THR A 332 16.72 -16.38 -17.60
CA THR A 332 17.61 -17.49 -18.01
C THR A 332 17.68 -17.66 -19.52
N ASN A 333 16.56 -17.41 -20.20
CA ASN A 333 16.43 -17.56 -21.66
C ASN A 333 15.69 -16.39 -22.32
N TYR A 334 15.36 -15.34 -21.56
CA TYR A 334 14.58 -14.17 -21.99
C TYR A 334 13.23 -14.55 -22.60
N SER A 335 12.53 -15.47 -21.94
CA SER A 335 11.18 -15.88 -22.35
C SER A 335 10.10 -15.26 -21.46
N TRP A 336 9.03 -14.78 -22.09
CA TRP A 336 7.83 -14.33 -21.39
C TRP A 336 7.02 -15.55 -20.93
N ILE A 337 6.73 -15.61 -19.63
CA ILE A 337 6.00 -16.73 -19.03
C ILE A 337 4.62 -16.29 -18.54
N THR A 338 3.68 -17.24 -18.53
CA THR A 338 2.30 -17.01 -18.07
C THR A 338 2.06 -17.45 -16.62
N ASN A 339 3.00 -18.20 -16.05
CA ASN A 339 2.93 -18.68 -14.68
C ASN A 339 4.31 -18.61 -14.02
N PHE A 340 4.37 -18.02 -12.83
CA PHE A 340 5.51 -18.09 -11.94
C PHE A 340 5.32 -19.23 -10.94
N THR A 341 6.37 -20.01 -10.73
CA THR A 341 6.43 -21.05 -9.70
C THR A 341 7.68 -20.80 -8.86
N PRO A 342 7.54 -20.54 -7.55
CA PRO A 342 8.68 -20.25 -6.69
C PRO A 342 9.56 -21.49 -6.53
N ASN A 343 10.85 -21.27 -6.34
CA ASN A 343 11.78 -22.35 -6.03
C ASN A 343 11.46 -22.94 -4.65
N ALA A 344 11.33 -24.27 -4.58
CA ALA A 344 10.99 -24.98 -3.34
C ALA A 344 11.99 -24.75 -2.18
N LEU A 345 13.22 -24.31 -2.49
CA LEU A 345 14.26 -23.97 -1.50
C LEU A 345 14.06 -22.59 -0.85
N SER A 346 13.34 -21.67 -1.50
CA SER A 346 12.98 -20.36 -0.94
C SER A 346 11.83 -20.44 0.07
N ALA A 347 11.07 -21.55 0.06
CA ALA A 347 9.87 -21.75 0.86
C ALA A 347 10.13 -22.28 2.28
N SER A 348 11.38 -22.67 2.61
CA SER A 348 11.74 -23.16 3.94
C SER A 348 12.39 -22.06 4.79
N THR A 349 11.61 -21.34 5.57
CA THR A 349 12.14 -20.75 6.80
C THR A 349 12.45 -21.88 7.79
N PRO A 350 13.66 -21.94 8.40
CA PRO A 350 13.93 -22.93 9.42
C PRO A 350 13.03 -22.65 10.62
N LYS A 351 12.07 -23.53 10.88
CA LYS A 351 11.44 -23.62 12.20
C LYS A 351 12.57 -23.79 13.23
N PRO A 352 12.63 -23.00 14.31
CA PRO A 352 13.72 -23.12 15.27
C PRO A 352 13.69 -24.52 15.86
N THR A 353 14.68 -25.32 15.46
CA THR A 353 14.89 -26.67 15.96
C THR A 353 15.67 -26.50 17.25
N LEU A 354 14.97 -26.57 18.38
CA LEU A 354 15.60 -26.63 19.69
C LEU A 354 16.49 -27.88 19.75
N SER A 355 17.80 -27.68 19.68
CA SER A 355 18.80 -28.67 20.08
C SER A 355 19.24 -28.37 21.51
N PRO A 356 19.52 -29.40 22.33
CA PRO A 356 19.57 -29.28 23.78
C PRO A 356 20.86 -28.58 24.23
N SER A 357 20.73 -27.47 24.95
CA SER A 357 21.85 -26.83 25.63
C SER A 357 22.09 -27.47 27.01
N HIS A 358 23.38 -27.59 27.33
CA HIS A 358 23.88 -28.11 28.59
C HIS A 358 23.35 -27.31 29.80
N THR A 359 22.95 -28.08 30.80
CA THR A 359 22.56 -27.68 32.16
C THR A 359 23.58 -26.81 32.86
N GLN A 360 23.15 -25.63 33.33
CA GLN A 360 23.50 -25.14 34.67
C GLN A 360 22.25 -24.60 35.36
N SER A 361 22.09 -25.06 36.60
CA SER A 361 20.95 -24.93 37.48
C SER A 361 20.89 -23.58 38.20
N THR A 362 19.73 -22.92 38.15
CA THR A 362 19.25 -22.05 39.23
C THR A 362 17.77 -22.32 39.49
N VAL A 363 17.41 -22.28 40.77
CA VAL A 363 16.22 -22.89 41.36
C VAL A 363 15.00 -21.96 41.30
N SER A 364 13.93 -22.52 40.74
CA SER A 364 12.48 -22.34 40.95
C SER A 364 11.87 -20.98 41.33
N GLY A 365 10.95 -20.55 40.45
CA GLY A 365 9.75 -19.78 40.77
C GLY A 365 8.65 -20.08 39.75
N SER A 366 8.04 -21.28 39.80
CA SER A 366 6.99 -21.71 38.87
C SER A 366 5.63 -21.09 39.25
N ILE A 367 5.23 -20.02 38.58
CA ILE A 367 3.80 -19.67 38.45
C ILE A 367 3.26 -20.46 37.25
N LYS A 368 2.43 -21.47 37.51
CA LYS A 368 1.69 -22.18 36.46
C LYS A 368 0.69 -21.21 35.83
N ALA A 369 0.97 -20.70 34.64
CA ALA A 369 -0.01 -20.02 33.82
C ALA A 369 -1.09 -21.04 33.41
N LEU A 370 -2.32 -20.81 33.87
CA LEU A 370 -3.47 -21.62 33.51
C LEU A 370 -3.89 -21.23 32.08
N ASN A 371 -3.61 -22.07 31.09
CA ASN A 371 -4.12 -21.90 29.72
C ASN A 371 -5.63 -22.15 29.72
N ILE A 372 -6.40 -21.09 30.00
CA ILE A 372 -7.85 -21.10 29.84
C ILE A 372 -8.11 -21.01 28.33
N SER A 373 -8.60 -22.11 27.75
CA SER A 373 -9.00 -22.15 26.34
C SER A 373 -9.97 -21.01 26.03
N ILE A 374 -9.83 -20.38 24.85
CA ILE A 374 -10.66 -19.26 24.36
C ILE A 374 -12.17 -19.52 24.56
N THR A 375 -12.59 -20.79 24.46
CA THR A 375 -13.98 -21.24 24.70
C THR A 375 -14.50 -20.92 26.11
N VAL A 376 -13.65 -21.03 27.15
CA VAL A 376 -14.04 -20.75 28.53
C VAL A 376 -14.16 -19.24 28.78
N ILE A 377 -13.30 -18.43 28.14
CA ILE A 377 -13.40 -16.96 28.20
C ILE A 377 -14.73 -16.50 27.57
N ILE A 378 -15.12 -17.07 26.44
CA ILE A 378 -16.39 -16.77 25.78
C ILE A 378 -17.59 -17.13 26.66
N ILE A 379 -17.55 -18.28 27.36
CA ILE A 379 -18.61 -18.69 28.28
C ILE A 379 -18.72 -17.71 29.46
N ILE A 380 -17.60 -17.28 30.04
CA ILE A 380 -17.60 -16.33 31.16
C ILE A 380 -18.17 -14.97 30.71
N VAL A 381 -17.78 -14.48 29.54
CA VAL A 381 -18.31 -13.21 29.00
C VAL A 381 -19.81 -13.30 28.73
N ALA A 382 -20.30 -14.40 28.16
CA ALA A 382 -21.72 -14.63 27.94
C ALA A 382 -22.53 -14.69 29.25
N LEU A 383 -21.95 -15.28 30.30
CA LEU A 383 -22.59 -15.41 31.61
C LEU A 383 -22.67 -14.06 32.33
N VAL A 384 -21.62 -13.24 32.26
CA VAL A 384 -21.61 -11.86 32.78
C VAL A 384 -22.64 -11.00 32.06
N PHE A 385 -22.73 -11.11 30.72
CA PHE A 385 -23.71 -10.36 29.94
C PHE A 385 -25.16 -10.75 30.28
N SER A 386 -25.40 -12.04 30.53
CA SER A 386 -26.71 -12.55 30.95
C SER A 386 -27.13 -12.03 32.33
N ILE A 387 -26.19 -11.98 33.28
CA ILE A 387 -26.44 -11.42 34.63
C ILE A 387 -26.74 -9.92 34.53
N ALA A 388 -26.01 -9.17 33.70
CA ALA A 388 -26.26 -7.74 33.48
C ALA A 388 -27.65 -7.47 32.88
N LEU A 389 -28.10 -8.30 31.93
CA LEU A 389 -29.45 -8.21 31.36
C LEU A 389 -30.54 -8.49 32.40
N ILE A 390 -30.36 -9.52 33.23
CA ILE A 390 -31.30 -9.83 34.33
C ILE A 390 -31.35 -8.68 35.34
N GLY A 391 -30.19 -8.11 35.70
CA GLY A 391 -30.11 -6.96 36.60
C GLY A 391 -30.83 -5.73 36.04
N SER A 392 -30.62 -5.43 34.75
CA SER A 392 -31.30 -4.33 34.05
C SER A 392 -32.82 -4.55 33.99
N PHE A 393 -33.26 -5.78 33.74
CA PHE A 393 -34.68 -6.13 33.74
C PHE A 393 -35.31 -5.96 35.12
N VAL A 394 -34.67 -6.45 36.19
CA VAL A 394 -35.13 -6.31 37.58
C VAL A 394 -35.16 -4.83 37.99
N PHE A 395 -34.17 -4.04 37.58
CA PHE A 395 -34.13 -2.60 37.83
C PHE A 395 -35.29 -1.88 37.14
N CYS A 396 -35.51 -2.15 35.85
CA CYS A 396 -36.64 -1.60 35.10
C CYS A 396 -37.99 -2.02 35.70
N TYR A 397 -38.12 -3.27 36.14
CA TYR A 397 -39.32 -3.79 36.79
C TYR A 397 -39.59 -3.11 38.15
N LYS A 398 -38.58 -2.98 39.02
CA LYS A 398 -38.71 -2.24 40.30
C LYS A 398 -39.04 -0.77 40.07
N LYS A 399 -38.39 -0.11 39.10
CA LYS A 399 -38.66 1.29 38.76
C LYS A 399 -40.10 1.49 38.26
N ARG A 400 -40.63 0.53 37.48
CA ARG A 400 -42.02 0.55 37.01
C ARG A 400 -43.00 0.31 38.16
N LYS A 401 -42.73 -0.66 39.04
CA LYS A 401 -43.56 -0.93 40.23
C LYS A 401 -43.63 0.27 41.18
N ASN A 402 -42.51 0.95 41.40
CA ASN A 402 -42.48 2.14 42.27
C ASN A 402 -43.24 3.33 41.65
N ARG A 403 -43.22 3.49 40.32
CA ARG A 403 -44.04 4.49 39.62
C ARG A 403 -45.54 4.20 39.70
N LEU A 404 -45.94 2.93 39.69
CA LEU A 404 -47.34 2.54 39.88
C LEU A 404 -47.80 2.80 41.33
N ALA A 405 -46.97 2.50 42.33
CA ALA A 405 -47.28 2.77 43.73
C ALA A 405 -47.48 4.28 44.01
N SER A 406 -46.64 5.16 43.42
CA SER A 406 -46.80 6.62 43.59
C SER A 406 -48.06 7.20 42.95
N VAL A 407 -48.57 6.57 41.88
CA VAL A 407 -49.81 7.00 41.20
C VAL A 407 -51.04 6.58 42.01
N THR A 408 -51.00 5.43 42.70
CA THR A 408 -52.10 4.98 43.58
C THR A 408 -52.22 5.86 44.83
N THR A 409 -51.10 6.27 45.45
CA THR A 409 -51.13 7.17 46.62
C THR A 409 -51.61 8.59 46.29
N GLN A 410 -51.37 9.07 45.05
CA GLN A 410 -51.91 10.35 44.59
C GLN A 410 -53.41 10.29 44.27
N ALA A 411 -53.92 9.15 43.80
CA ALA A 411 -55.35 8.96 43.51
C ALA A 411 -56.19 8.83 44.79
N GLU A 412 -55.69 8.16 45.82
CA GLU A 412 -56.39 8.03 47.12
C GLU A 412 -56.49 9.38 47.85
N ASN A 413 -55.40 10.17 47.88
CA ASN A 413 -55.41 11.51 48.49
C ASN A 413 -56.31 12.51 47.75
N TYR A 414 -56.54 12.34 46.44
CA TYR A 414 -57.47 13.18 45.67
C TYR A 414 -58.95 12.80 45.88
N SER A 415 -59.23 11.53 46.21
CA SER A 415 -60.58 11.06 46.53
C SER A 415 -61.04 11.42 47.95
N MET A 416 -60.11 11.54 48.89
CA MET A 416 -60.40 11.86 50.29
C MET A 416 -60.60 13.37 50.54
N SER A 417 -60.02 14.23 49.68
CA SER A 417 -60.19 15.69 49.72
C SER A 417 -61.52 16.20 49.13
N LYS A 418 -62.34 15.35 48.50
CA LYS A 418 -63.53 15.77 47.74
C LYS A 418 -64.87 15.54 48.45
N ASN A 419 -64.86 15.07 49.69
CA ASN A 419 -66.08 14.80 50.46
C ASN A 419 -66.46 15.87 51.47
N ASP A 420 -65.71 16.97 51.63
CA ASP A 420 -65.99 17.98 52.68
C ASP A 420 -66.42 19.37 52.21
N ASP A 421 -66.47 19.69 50.92
CA ASP A 421 -66.90 21.03 50.49
C ASP A 421 -67.93 20.99 49.36
N SER A 422 -69.21 20.95 49.73
CA SER A 422 -70.29 21.40 48.86
C SER A 422 -70.52 22.89 49.10
N HIS A 423 -70.18 23.77 48.14
CA HIS A 423 -70.97 24.92 47.69
C HIS A 423 -70.27 25.70 46.54
N GLY A 424 -70.90 25.63 45.34
CA GLY A 424 -70.97 26.64 44.27
C GLY A 424 -69.74 27.41 43.79
N ASN A 425 -69.21 27.06 42.60
CA ASN A 425 -69.40 27.84 41.36
C ASN A 425 -68.62 27.28 40.16
N ASN A 426 -69.23 27.43 38.98
CA ASN A 426 -68.77 26.97 37.66
C ASN A 426 -67.39 27.50 37.24
N THR A 427 -66.50 26.60 36.80
CA THR A 427 -65.54 26.86 35.70
C THR A 427 -65.17 25.55 35.01
N ASN A 428 -65.33 25.52 33.68
CA ASN A 428 -64.98 24.40 32.81
C ASN A 428 -63.45 24.27 32.69
N ILE A 429 -62.89 23.09 33.00
CA ILE A 429 -61.54 22.69 32.58
C ILE A 429 -61.62 21.32 31.88
N ILE A 430 -61.27 21.33 30.60
CA ILE A 430 -61.10 20.15 29.74
C ILE A 430 -59.79 19.46 30.17
N VAL A 431 -59.85 18.20 30.58
CA VAL A 431 -58.66 17.35 30.79
C VAL A 431 -58.50 16.45 29.57
N TYR A 432 -57.47 16.72 28.77
CA TYR A 432 -56.95 15.78 27.78
C TYR A 432 -56.10 14.73 28.49
N SER A 433 -56.51 13.45 28.43
CA SER A 433 -55.66 12.33 28.79
C SER A 433 -54.60 12.11 27.70
N ASN A 434 -53.34 12.30 28.06
CA ASN A 434 -52.22 12.06 27.16
C ASN A 434 -51.82 10.57 27.24
N GLU A 435 -52.57 9.71 26.53
CA GLU A 435 -52.14 8.35 26.20
C GLU A 435 -51.07 8.42 25.10
N GLY A 436 -49.80 8.40 25.50
CA GLY A 436 -48.68 8.44 24.55
C GLY A 436 -47.48 7.67 25.06
N SER A 437 -47.48 6.34 24.89
CA SER A 437 -46.25 5.54 24.67
C SER A 437 -46.54 4.05 24.45
N HIS A 438 -47.45 3.74 23.53
CA HIS A 438 -47.47 2.44 22.87
C HIS A 438 -47.80 2.71 21.40
N ASN A 439 -46.78 2.72 20.53
CA ASN A 439 -46.84 2.40 19.09
C ASN A 439 -45.65 2.96 18.29
N THR A 440 -44.42 2.52 18.61
CA THR A 440 -43.23 2.80 17.77
C THR A 440 -42.62 1.52 17.17
N ILE A 441 -43.40 0.44 17.06
CA ILE A 441 -43.00 -0.78 16.34
C ILE A 441 -43.91 -1.08 15.13
N ASP A 442 -45.06 -0.41 15.01
CA ASP A 442 -46.05 -0.70 13.96
C ASP A 442 -46.05 0.26 12.75
N ARG A 443 -45.04 1.15 12.65
CA ARG A 443 -44.87 2.08 11.51
C ARG A 443 -43.70 1.74 10.58
N MET A 444 -42.94 0.68 10.83
CA MET A 444 -41.85 0.21 9.94
C MET A 444 -42.23 -0.96 9.01
N PHE A 445 -43.51 -1.36 8.92
CA PHE A 445 -43.95 -2.45 8.03
C PHE A 445 -44.97 -2.06 6.95
N ARG A 446 -45.07 -0.78 6.55
CA ARG A 446 -45.98 -0.34 5.46
C ARG A 446 -45.32 0.37 4.27
N ILE A 447 -44.02 0.19 4.07
CA ILE A 447 -43.34 0.66 2.84
C ILE A 447 -42.64 -0.55 2.21
N PHE A 448 -43.40 -1.52 1.72
CA PHE A 448 -43.02 -2.50 0.68
C PHE A 448 -44.24 -3.38 0.32
N ARG A 449 -45.33 -2.75 -0.15
CA ARG A 449 -46.40 -3.45 -0.89
C ARG A 449 -47.29 -2.48 -1.67
N ARG A 450 -46.70 -1.78 -2.64
CA ARG A 450 -47.41 -1.15 -3.77
C ARG A 450 -46.47 -1.11 -4.97
N SER A 451 -46.34 -2.26 -5.64
CA SER A 451 -45.80 -2.42 -6.99
C SER A 451 -46.26 -3.77 -7.52
N SER A 452 -47.52 -3.80 -7.96
CA SER A 452 -48.09 -4.70 -8.96
C SER A 452 -49.61 -4.44 -8.98
N LYS A 453 -50.14 -4.23 -10.19
CA LYS A 453 -51.49 -3.76 -10.56
C LYS A 453 -51.64 -2.24 -10.70
N SER A 454 -51.14 -1.71 -11.81
CA SER A 454 -51.93 -1.29 -12.98
C SER A 454 -50.98 -0.70 -14.01
#